data_AF-A0A382LN17-F1
#
_entry.id   AF-A0A382LN17-F1
#
_cell.length_a   1.000
_cell.length_b   1.000
_cell.length_c   1.000
_cell.angle_alpha   90.00
_cell.angle_beta   90.00
_cell.angle_gamma   90.00
#
_symmetry.space_group_name_H-M   'P 1'
#
loop_
_entity.id
_entity.type
_entity.pdbx_description
1 polymer ?
#
loop_
_entity_poly.entity_id
_entity_poly.type
_entity_poly.pdbx_seq_one_letter_code
_entity_poly.pdbx_strand_id
1 'polypeptide(L)'
;MGGRIRQIAPVRRFAFRIFLVALVGSLHFTRAADWPQWRYNSGHGAVTPHALPKQLHLQWSRQLKEAWPAWPATQSKLGFDLAPEPV
;
A
#
# COMPACT_ATOMS: atom_id res chain seq x y z
N MET A 1 -48.41 -42.57 3.29
CA MET A 1 -47.26 -41.91 2.65
C MET A 1 -47.25 -40.45 3.09
N GLY A 2 -46.41 -40.07 4.07
CA GLY A 2 -46.36 -38.72 4.62
C GLY A 2 -44.91 -38.27 4.79
N GLY A 3 -44.40 -37.53 3.81
CA GLY A 3 -43.03 -37.07 3.73
C GLY A 3 -42.70 -36.04 4.82
N ARG A 4 -41.71 -36.35 5.65
CA ARG A 4 -41.20 -35.47 6.70
C ARG A 4 -40.07 -34.60 6.12
N ILE A 5 -40.41 -33.50 5.46
CA ILE A 5 -39.45 -32.47 5.02
C ILE A 5 -38.95 -31.73 6.28
N ARG A 6 -37.84 -32.20 6.86
CA ARG A 6 -37.22 -31.56 8.03
C ARG A 6 -36.58 -30.24 7.62
N GLN A 7 -36.76 -29.22 8.46
CA GLN A 7 -36.37 -27.82 8.32
C GLN A 7 -34.85 -27.54 8.26
N ILE A 8 -34.11 -28.20 7.38
CA ILE A 8 -32.63 -28.14 7.34
C ILE A 8 -32.13 -26.83 6.67
N ALA A 9 -32.95 -26.20 5.83
CA ALA A 9 -32.58 -24.99 5.09
C ALA A 9 -32.36 -23.70 5.95
N PRO A 10 -33.22 -23.34 6.92
CA PRO A 10 -33.06 -22.08 7.67
C PRO A 10 -31.81 -22.05 8.58
N VAL A 11 -31.50 -23.16 9.26
CA VAL A 11 -30.30 -23.25 10.13
C VAL A 11 -29.02 -23.17 9.28
N ARG A 12 -29.00 -23.84 8.12
CA ARG A 12 -27.86 -23.79 7.19
C ARG A 12 -27.66 -22.41 6.59
N ARG A 13 -28.75 -21.67 6.32
CA ARG A 13 -28.70 -20.26 5.87
C ARG A 13 -28.21 -19.33 6.98
N PHE A 14 -28.62 -19.56 8.23
CA PHE A 14 -28.18 -18.76 9.37
C PHE A 14 -26.69 -18.98 9.66
N ALA A 15 -26.25 -20.23 9.73
CA ALA A 15 -24.84 -20.57 9.91
C ALA A 15 -23.96 -20.03 8.78
N PHE A 16 -24.44 -20.09 7.53
CA PHE A 16 -23.73 -19.51 6.38
C PHE A 16 -23.61 -17.99 6.46
N ARG A 17 -24.64 -17.29 6.96
CA ARG A 17 -24.58 -15.83 7.20
C ARG A 17 -23.58 -15.49 8.31
N ILE A 18 -23.58 -16.24 9.40
CA ILE A 18 -22.59 -16.06 10.48
C ILE A 18 -21.17 -16.31 9.95
N PHE A 19 -20.98 -17.36 9.15
CA PHE A 19 -19.70 -17.65 8.51
C PHE A 19 -19.26 -16.52 7.56
N LEU A 20 -20.16 -15.99 6.72
CA LEU A 20 -19.85 -14.86 5.83
C LEU A 20 -19.51 -13.59 6.61
N VAL A 21 -20.21 -13.29 7.71
CA VAL A 21 -19.91 -12.14 8.57
C VAL A 21 -18.57 -12.32 9.26
N ALA A 22 -18.26 -13.52 9.77
CA ALA A 22 -16.96 -13.82 10.36
C ALA A 22 -15.82 -13.72 9.33
N LEU A 23 -16.05 -14.20 8.12
CA LEU A 23 -15.08 -14.14 7.01
C LEU A 23 -14.80 -12.68 6.61
N VAL A 24 -15.83 -11.87 6.41
CA VAL A 24 -15.66 -10.44 6.09
C VAL A 24 -15.03 -9.68 7.27
N GLY A 25 -15.42 -10.00 8.51
CA GLY A 25 -14.85 -9.40 9.71
C GLY A 25 -13.39 -9.75 9.96
N SER A 26 -12.88 -10.84 9.37
CA SER A 26 -11.46 -11.24 9.42
C SER A 26 -10.57 -10.51 8.41
N LEU A 27 -11.13 -9.70 7.50
CA LEU A 27 -10.37 -8.89 6.56
C LEU A 27 -9.78 -7.67 7.28
N HIS A 28 -8.50 -7.74 7.62
CA HIS A 28 -7.77 -6.60 8.16
C HIS A 28 -7.29 -5.68 7.02
N PHE A 29 -7.74 -4.41 7.02
CA PHE A 29 -7.11 -3.37 6.21
C PHE A 29 -5.83 -2.89 6.90
N THR A 30 -4.71 -3.54 6.62
CA THR A 30 -3.40 -2.97 6.95
C THR A 30 -3.13 -1.84 5.98
N ARG A 31 -3.35 -0.58 6.41
CA ARG A 31 -2.76 0.57 5.71
C ARG A 31 -1.28 0.56 6.05
N ALA A 32 -0.49 -0.12 5.24
CA ALA A 32 0.95 -0.05 5.38
C ALA A 32 1.36 1.43 5.28
N ALA A 33 2.24 1.88 6.18
CA ALA A 33 2.82 3.22 6.16
C ALA A 33 3.85 3.38 5.04
N ASP A 34 3.64 2.64 3.96
CA ASP A 34 4.52 2.57 2.81
C ASP A 34 4.47 3.88 2.07
N TRP A 35 5.45 4.05 1.21
CA TRP A 35 5.49 5.13 0.23
C TRP A 35 5.21 4.51 -1.13
N PRO A 36 3.91 4.36 -1.51
CA PRO A 36 3.53 3.45 -2.59
C PRO A 36 3.79 4.01 -3.99
N GLN A 37 4.12 5.30 -4.11
CA GLN A 37 4.36 5.98 -5.37
C GLN A 37 5.09 7.31 -5.18
N TRP A 38 5.55 7.86 -6.30
CA TRP A 38 6.18 9.18 -6.36
C TRP A 38 5.33 10.25 -5.66
N ARG A 39 5.94 10.89 -4.65
CA ARG A 39 5.31 11.90 -3.79
C ARG A 39 4.07 11.40 -3.02
N TYR A 40 4.11 10.15 -2.55
CA TYR A 40 3.23 9.48 -1.58
C TYR A 40 1.82 9.09 -2.08
N ASN A 41 1.05 10.03 -2.61
CA ASN A 41 -0.34 9.80 -3.02
C ASN A 41 -0.65 10.44 -4.38
N SER A 42 -1.89 10.26 -4.87
CA SER A 42 -2.33 10.81 -6.16
C SER A 42 -2.34 12.34 -6.23
N GLY A 43 -2.24 13.03 -5.08
CA GLY A 43 -2.06 14.47 -5.02
C GLY A 43 -0.59 14.90 -5.17
N HIS A 44 0.35 13.96 -5.24
CA HIS A 44 1.79 14.19 -5.37
C HIS A 44 2.33 15.27 -4.40
N GLY A 45 1.88 15.25 -3.15
CA GLY A 45 2.23 16.26 -2.16
C GLY A 45 3.60 16.06 -1.50
N ALA A 46 4.15 14.84 -1.54
CA ALA A 46 5.31 14.43 -0.73
C ALA A 46 5.08 14.63 0.79
N VAL A 47 3.83 14.45 1.24
CA VAL A 47 3.44 14.55 2.64
C VAL A 47 2.98 13.19 3.15
N THR A 48 3.50 12.77 4.29
CA THR A 48 3.06 11.58 5.04
C THR A 48 2.17 11.98 6.22
N PRO A 49 1.14 11.18 6.59
CA PRO A 49 0.34 11.44 7.78
C PRO A 49 1.08 11.16 9.09
N HIS A 50 2.29 10.60 9.04
CA HIS A 50 3.06 10.20 10.21
C HIS A 50 3.94 11.34 10.72
N ALA A 51 3.93 11.56 12.03
CA ALA A 51 4.80 12.53 12.67
C ALA A 51 6.25 12.03 12.71
N LEU A 52 7.20 12.97 12.62
CA LEU A 52 8.62 12.68 12.85
C LEU A 52 8.87 12.33 14.32
N PRO A 53 9.71 11.32 14.62
CA PRO A 53 10.17 11.05 15.98
C PRO A 53 10.90 12.26 16.58
N LYS A 54 10.83 12.42 17.91
CA LYS A 54 11.50 13.54 18.62
C LYS A 54 13.04 13.46 18.55
N GLN A 55 13.59 12.26 18.46
CA GLN A 55 15.02 12.02 18.30
C GLN A 55 15.24 11.17 17.05
N LEU A 56 16.16 11.60 16.19
CA LEU A 56 16.55 10.88 14.99
C LEU A 56 17.91 10.21 15.20
N HIS A 57 17.98 8.93 14.86
CA HIS A 57 19.22 8.14 14.87
C HIS A 57 19.44 7.58 13.47
N LEU A 58 20.68 7.65 12.98
CA LEU A 58 21.05 7.03 11.71
C LEU A 58 20.80 5.52 11.79
N GLN A 59 19.89 5.01 10.95
CA GLN A 59 19.60 3.58 10.87
C GLN A 59 20.52 2.87 9.88
N TRP A 60 20.69 3.46 8.70
CA TRP A 60 21.54 2.95 7.64
C TRP A 60 21.91 4.08 6.67
N SER A 61 22.99 3.87 5.93
CA SER A 61 23.40 4.72 4.81
C SER A 61 23.69 3.86 3.60
N ARG A 62 23.33 4.34 2.40
CA ARG A 62 23.67 3.70 1.14
C ARG A 62 24.42 4.68 0.25
N GLN A 63 25.58 4.28 -0.24
CA GLN A 63 26.30 5.03 -1.26
C GLN A 63 25.79 4.67 -2.64
N LEU A 64 25.29 5.66 -3.38
CA LEU A 64 24.91 5.53 -4.78
C LEU A 64 26.10 5.90 -5.66
N LYS A 65 26.09 5.39 -6.90
CA LYS A 65 27.01 5.91 -7.92
C LYS A 65 26.66 7.36 -8.22
N GLU A 66 27.65 8.10 -8.68
CA GLU A 66 27.41 9.43 -9.24
C GLU A 66 26.36 9.33 -10.35
N ALA A 67 25.41 10.26 -10.35
CA ALA A 67 24.38 10.32 -11.36
C ALA A 67 25.05 10.69 -12.69
N TRP A 68 24.80 9.89 -13.73
CA TRP A 68 25.20 10.21 -15.09
C TRP A 68 23.98 10.71 -15.86
N PRO A 69 24.08 11.84 -16.57
CA PRO A 69 23.00 12.29 -17.43
C PRO A 69 22.76 11.25 -18.52
N ALA A 70 21.50 10.91 -18.76
CA ALA A 70 21.07 10.04 -19.85
C ALA A 70 21.25 10.72 -21.22
N TRP A 71 21.30 12.06 -21.25
CA TRP A 71 21.41 12.85 -22.48
C TRP A 71 22.79 13.50 -22.64
N PRO A 72 23.27 13.67 -23.89
CA PRO A 72 24.50 14.41 -24.16
C PRO A 72 24.43 15.85 -23.68
N ALA A 73 25.57 16.43 -23.29
CA ALA A 73 25.68 17.80 -22.81
C ALA A 73 25.19 18.86 -23.82
N THR A 74 25.08 18.52 -25.11
CA THR A 74 24.52 19.39 -26.15
C THR A 74 23.01 19.58 -26.04
N GLN A 75 22.30 18.71 -25.31
CA GLN A 75 20.86 18.81 -25.10
C GLN A 75 20.54 19.55 -23.79
N SER A 76 20.60 20.88 -23.85
CA SER A 76 20.44 21.77 -22.67
C SER A 76 19.06 21.75 -22.01
N LYS A 77 18.05 21.18 -22.66
CA LYS A 77 16.66 21.18 -22.17
C LYS A 77 16.29 19.95 -21.33
N LEU A 78 17.14 18.92 -21.26
CA LEU A 78 16.81 17.61 -20.65
C LEU A 78 17.73 17.23 -19.48
N GLY A 79 18.11 18.20 -18.63
CA GLY A 79 18.99 17.98 -17.47
C GLY A 79 18.25 17.67 -16.15
N PHE A 80 17.10 17.00 -16.22
CA PHE A 80 16.26 16.74 -15.03
C PHE A 80 16.63 15.44 -14.28
N ASP A 81 17.61 14.69 -14.77
CA ASP A 81 18.02 13.36 -14.28
C ASP A 81 19.30 13.38 -13.43
N LEU A 82 19.73 14.56 -13.00
CA LEU A 82 20.97 14.76 -12.23
C LEU A 82 20.90 14.20 -10.80
N ALA A 83 19.72 13.82 -10.31
CA ALA A 83 19.55 13.19 -9.02
C ALA A 83 18.61 11.97 -9.11
N PRO A 84 18.97 10.82 -8.51
CA PRO A 84 18.06 9.70 -8.43
C PRO A 84 16.89 10.03 -7.50
N GLU A 85 15.66 9.93 -8.01
CA GLU A 85 14.45 10.14 -7.24
C GLU A 85 13.89 8.80 -6.71
N PRO A 86 13.50 8.71 -5.43
CA PRO A 86 12.86 7.52 -4.89
C PRO A 86 11.39 7.42 -5.33
N VAL A 87 10.90 6.18 -5.50
CA VAL A 87 9.48 5.87 -5.68
C VAL A 87 8.82 5.63 -4.35
#